data_AF-A0A2T2R641-F1
#
_entry.id   AF-A0A2T2R641-F1
#
_cell.length_a   1.000
_cell.length_b   1.000
_cell.length_c   1.000
_cell.angle_alpha   90.00
_cell.angle_beta   90.00
_cell.angle_gamma   90.00
#
_symmetry.space_group_name_H-M   'P 1'
#
loop_
_entity.id
_entity.type
_entity.pdbx_description
1 polymer ?
#
loop_
_entity_poly.entity_id
_entity_poly.type
_entity_poly.pdbx_seq_one_letter_code
_entity_poly.pdbx_strand_id
1 'polypeptide(L)'
;MSRKHVAISLGGSVVHPQDGLDTDFLSAFRDCIRTYTQDGYRFVITVGGGALSRRLQEVAQNLASPNTDALDMLGITGVSVHSTLLHTIFEGVAYPEICLADAVENAYLQQSPVVIVGAKETGKSTDHNAVGYIYDADPDMLSDAQPIDTLSLDDYIEMIPDSFSPGLHLPVGPPAARLAKESDIEIAVVAGEIQRIQNVLSARSFDGTLLN
;
A
#
# COMPACT_ATOMS: atom_id res chain seq x y z
N MET A 1 -1.92 26.15 9.94
CA MET A 1 -2.65 25.09 9.21
C MET A 1 -2.25 23.76 9.83
N SER A 2 -3.19 22.90 10.18
CA SER A 2 -2.88 21.54 10.68
C SER A 2 -2.10 20.80 9.59
N ARG A 3 -0.90 20.31 9.91
CA ARG A 3 -0.11 19.49 8.99
C ARG A 3 -0.86 18.19 8.74
N LYS A 4 -1.22 17.91 7.49
CA LYS A 4 -1.94 16.68 7.10
C LYS A 4 -0.89 15.67 6.63
N HIS A 5 -0.46 14.82 7.54
CA HIS A 5 0.40 13.68 7.21
C HIS A 5 -0.50 12.53 6.75
N VAL A 6 -0.16 11.93 5.61
CA VAL A 6 -0.91 10.81 5.04
C VAL A 6 0.07 9.69 4.69
N ALA A 7 -0.22 8.48 5.15
CA ALA A 7 0.46 7.28 4.69
C ALA A 7 -0.37 6.63 3.57
N ILE A 8 0.27 6.23 2.48
CA ILE A 8 -0.34 5.53 1.36
C ILE A 8 0.35 4.19 1.17
N SER A 9 -0.38 3.09 1.40
CA SER A 9 0.02 1.74 1.00
C SER A 9 -0.46 1.48 -0.43
N LEU A 10 0.42 1.64 -1.42
CA LEU A 10 0.04 1.50 -2.82
C LEU A 10 0.20 0.04 -3.28
N GLY A 11 -0.92 -0.60 -3.64
CA GLY A 11 -0.93 -1.95 -4.17
C GLY A 11 -0.06 -2.08 -5.42
N GLY A 12 0.86 -3.04 -5.44
CA GLY A 12 1.76 -3.23 -6.58
C GLY A 12 1.04 -3.62 -7.88
N SER A 13 -0.13 -4.26 -7.79
CA SER A 13 -1.01 -4.56 -8.93
C SER A 13 -1.65 -3.33 -9.55
N VAL A 14 -1.76 -2.22 -8.81
CA VAL A 14 -2.23 -0.93 -9.32
C VAL A 14 -1.15 -0.26 -10.17
N VAL A 15 0.11 -0.34 -9.71
CA VAL A 15 1.27 0.22 -10.44
C VAL A 15 1.69 -0.64 -11.63
N HIS A 16 1.65 -1.96 -11.45
CA HIS A 16 2.12 -2.94 -12.41
C HIS A 16 1.13 -4.10 -12.50
N PRO A 17 0.00 -3.91 -13.20
CA PRO A 17 -0.91 -4.98 -13.58
C PRO A 17 -0.24 -6.02 -14.49
N GLN A 18 -0.96 -7.09 -14.83
CA GLN A 18 -0.41 -8.20 -15.62
C GLN A 18 0.12 -7.77 -17.00
N ASP A 19 -0.47 -6.73 -17.59
CA ASP A 19 -0.13 -6.27 -18.95
C ASP A 19 1.04 -5.27 -18.98
N GLY A 20 1.62 -4.92 -17.83
CA GLY A 20 2.77 -4.01 -17.72
C GLY A 20 2.52 -2.87 -16.72
N LEU A 21 3.38 -1.84 -16.75
CA LEU A 21 3.23 -0.65 -15.91
C LEU A 21 2.04 0.19 -16.37
N ASP A 22 1.18 0.57 -15.42
CA ASP A 22 0.05 1.48 -15.70
C ASP A 22 0.52 2.93 -15.70
N THR A 23 0.92 3.42 -16.88
CA THR A 23 1.45 4.78 -17.04
C THR A 23 0.41 5.86 -16.81
N ASP A 24 -0.86 5.58 -17.10
CA ASP A 24 -1.95 6.55 -16.93
C ASP A 24 -2.23 6.75 -15.45
N PHE A 25 -2.34 5.67 -14.68
CA PHE A 25 -2.42 5.72 -13.23
C PHE A 25 -1.20 6.43 -12.63
N LEU A 26 0.02 6.03 -13.02
CA LEU A 26 1.26 6.62 -12.48
C LEU A 26 1.35 8.12 -12.73
N SER A 27 0.98 8.59 -13.93
CA SER A 27 0.96 10.01 -14.25
C SER A 27 -0.08 10.76 -13.41
N ALA A 28 -1.30 10.22 -13.33
CA ALA A 28 -2.38 10.84 -12.56
C ALA A 28 -2.09 10.85 -11.05
N PHE A 29 -1.49 9.78 -10.53
CA PHE A 29 -1.04 9.67 -9.14
C PHE A 29 0.06 10.68 -8.83
N ARG A 30 1.09 10.79 -9.68
CA ARG A 30 2.15 11.80 -9.55
C ARG A 30 1.56 13.20 -9.44
N ASP A 31 0.67 13.55 -10.37
CA ASP A 31 0.10 14.90 -10.45
C ASP A 31 -0.80 15.19 -9.24
N CYS A 32 -1.64 14.24 -8.84
CA CYS A 32 -2.48 14.34 -7.65
C CYS A 32 -1.65 14.61 -6.39
N ILE A 33 -0.66 13.75 -6.10
CA ILE A 33 0.18 13.91 -4.91
C ILE A 33 0.90 15.26 -4.96
N ARG A 34 1.48 15.64 -6.09
CA ARG A 34 2.15 16.94 -6.24
C ARG A 34 1.21 18.12 -5.95
N THR A 35 -0.02 18.11 -6.44
CA THR A 35 -1.02 19.12 -6.10
C THR A 35 -1.24 19.21 -4.59
N TYR A 36 -1.50 18.09 -3.91
CA TYR A 36 -1.73 18.13 -2.46
C TYR A 36 -0.49 18.55 -1.65
N THR A 37 0.73 18.28 -2.14
CA THR A 37 1.94 18.78 -1.47
C THR A 37 2.05 20.31 -1.50
N GLN A 38 1.49 20.97 -2.53
CA GLN A 38 1.40 22.43 -2.59
C GLN A 38 0.41 22.98 -1.55
N ASP A 39 -0.61 22.19 -1.21
CA ASP A 39 -1.60 22.50 -0.17
C ASP A 39 -1.13 22.12 1.25
N GLY A 40 0.15 21.77 1.41
CA GLY A 40 0.78 21.49 2.71
C GLY A 40 0.63 20.05 3.20
N TYR A 41 0.13 19.13 2.37
CA TYR A 41 0.15 17.70 2.69
C TYR A 41 1.57 17.15 2.66
N ARG A 42 1.77 16.10 3.45
CA ARG A 42 3.02 15.37 3.58
C ARG A 42 2.70 13.89 3.46
N PHE A 43 3.42 13.18 2.60
CA PHE A 43 3.12 11.81 2.24
C PHE A 43 4.25 10.85 2.61
N VAL A 44 3.89 9.72 3.21
CA VAL A 44 4.74 8.53 3.28
C VAL A 44 4.10 7.50 2.35
N ILE A 45 4.84 7.04 1.34
CA ILE A 45 4.29 6.14 0.30
C ILE A 45 5.10 4.85 0.27
N THR A 46 4.43 3.72 0.46
CA THR A 46 4.97 2.38 0.19
C THR A 46 4.35 1.85 -1.09
N VAL A 47 5.01 0.89 -1.75
CA VAL A 47 4.48 0.24 -2.95
C VAL A 47 4.76 -1.26 -2.97
N GLY A 48 3.77 -2.04 -3.38
CA GLY A 48 3.91 -3.49 -3.53
C GLY A 48 4.66 -3.92 -4.80
N GLY A 49 5.04 -5.20 -4.87
CA GLY A 49 5.84 -5.76 -5.96
C GLY A 49 5.10 -6.08 -7.27
N GLY A 50 3.76 -6.11 -7.25
CA GLY A 50 2.92 -6.22 -8.45
C GLY A 50 3.17 -7.46 -9.32
N ALA A 51 2.86 -7.34 -10.61
CA ALA A 51 3.03 -8.45 -11.56
C ALA A 51 4.49 -8.84 -11.74
N LEU A 52 5.42 -7.90 -11.61
CA LEU A 52 6.86 -8.16 -11.67
C LEU A 52 7.29 -9.19 -10.61
N SER A 53 6.98 -8.96 -9.34
CA SER A 53 7.34 -9.90 -8.26
C SER A 53 6.73 -11.28 -8.48
N ARG A 54 5.45 -11.34 -8.84
CA ARG A 54 4.75 -12.61 -9.13
C ARG A 54 5.44 -13.36 -10.29
N ARG A 55 5.81 -12.65 -11.35
CA ARG A 55 6.47 -13.24 -12.51
C ARG A 55 7.86 -13.77 -12.17
N LEU A 56 8.63 -13.04 -11.37
CA LEU A 56 9.94 -13.49 -10.91
C LEU A 56 9.84 -14.77 -10.05
N GLN A 57 8.90 -14.79 -9.11
CA GLN A 57 8.64 -15.96 -8.27
C GLN A 57 8.19 -17.18 -9.09
N GLU A 58 7.27 -16.98 -10.03
CA GLU A 58 6.78 -18.03 -10.94
C GLU A 58 7.93 -18.63 -11.77
N VAL A 59 8.76 -17.78 -12.37
CA VAL A 59 9.93 -18.24 -13.15
C VAL A 59 10.90 -19.02 -12.27
N ALA A 60 11.18 -18.57 -11.05
CA ALA A 60 12.06 -19.27 -10.13
C ALA A 60 11.50 -20.64 -9.71
N GLN A 61 10.19 -20.76 -9.47
CA GLN A 61 9.52 -22.02 -9.17
C GLN A 61 9.50 -22.99 -10.36
N ASN A 62 9.41 -22.46 -11.59
CA ASN A 62 9.44 -23.27 -12.81
C ASN A 62 10.85 -23.80 -13.14
N LEU A 63 11.90 -23.08 -12.74
CA LEU A 63 13.29 -23.42 -13.07
C LEU A 63 14.06 -24.09 -11.91
N ALA A 64 13.56 -24.01 -10.68
CA ALA A 64 14.22 -24.52 -9.48
C ALA A 64 13.21 -24.89 -8.36
N SER A 65 13.72 -25.25 -7.18
CA SER A 65 12.92 -25.45 -5.97
C SER A 65 13.31 -24.42 -4.89
N PRO A 66 12.99 -23.13 -5.11
CA PRO A 66 13.35 -22.08 -4.16
C PRO A 66 12.64 -22.28 -2.82
N ASN A 67 13.33 -21.98 -1.73
CA ASN A 67 12.71 -21.90 -0.41
C ASN A 67 11.94 -20.57 -0.25
N THR A 68 11.22 -20.43 0.86
CA THR A 68 10.43 -19.22 1.16
C THR A 68 11.27 -17.95 1.14
N ASP A 69 12.46 -17.96 1.75
CA ASP A 69 13.35 -16.78 1.78
C ASP A 69 13.75 -16.31 0.38
N ALA A 70 14.04 -17.25 -0.53
CA ALA A 70 14.38 -16.93 -1.91
C ALA A 70 13.19 -16.30 -2.65
N LEU A 71 11.97 -16.80 -2.42
CA LEU A 71 10.75 -16.23 -3.01
C LEU A 71 10.45 -14.83 -2.45
N ASP A 72 10.65 -14.62 -1.16
CA ASP A 72 10.50 -13.31 -0.51
C ASP A 72 11.50 -12.30 -1.07
N MET A 73 12.76 -12.70 -1.28
CA MET A 73 13.78 -11.84 -1.89
C MET A 73 13.42 -11.42 -3.32
N LEU A 74 12.83 -12.30 -4.12
CA LEU A 74 12.30 -11.95 -5.45
C LEU A 74 11.11 -10.99 -5.33
N GLY A 75 10.27 -11.18 -4.30
CA GLY A 75 9.21 -10.25 -3.94
C GLY A 75 9.74 -8.84 -3.65
N ILE A 76 10.71 -8.74 -2.74
CA ILE A 76 11.40 -7.51 -2.36
C ILE A 76 12.09 -6.87 -3.57
N THR A 77 12.64 -7.66 -4.48
CA THR A 77 13.26 -7.14 -5.70
C THR A 77 12.26 -6.33 -6.54
N GLY A 78 11.04 -6.83 -6.75
CA GLY A 78 10.00 -6.08 -7.45
C GLY A 78 9.54 -4.83 -6.69
N VAL A 79 9.44 -4.90 -5.36
CA VAL A 79 9.19 -3.71 -4.51
C VAL A 79 10.28 -2.66 -4.68
N SER A 80 11.55 -3.05 -4.70
CA SER A 80 12.68 -2.14 -4.89
C SER A 80 12.64 -1.47 -6.26
N VAL A 81 12.28 -2.21 -7.32
CA VAL A 81 12.09 -1.65 -8.67
C VAL A 81 10.97 -0.60 -8.66
N HIS A 82 9.80 -0.91 -8.09
CA HIS A 82 8.68 0.03 -8.04
C HIS A 82 8.94 1.23 -7.12
N SER A 83 9.63 1.03 -5.98
CA SER A 83 10.02 2.11 -5.08
C SER A 83 10.98 3.07 -5.76
N THR A 84 11.92 2.54 -6.55
CA THR A 84 12.85 3.34 -7.36
C THR A 84 12.11 4.12 -8.45
N LEU A 85 11.15 3.50 -9.12
CA LEU A 85 10.30 4.17 -10.10
C LEU A 85 9.50 5.31 -9.46
N LEU A 86 8.83 5.07 -8.33
CA LEU A 86 8.06 6.11 -7.63
C LEU A 86 8.97 7.25 -7.16
N HIS A 87 10.14 6.93 -6.58
CA HIS A 87 11.12 7.95 -6.19
C HIS A 87 11.53 8.83 -7.37
N THR A 88 11.78 8.21 -8.54
CA THR A 88 12.13 8.91 -9.78
C THR A 88 11.01 9.84 -10.25
N ILE A 89 9.76 9.39 -10.32
CA ILE A 89 8.66 10.26 -10.81
C ILE A 89 8.31 11.39 -9.82
N PHE A 90 8.69 11.25 -8.55
CA PHE A 90 8.55 12.26 -7.51
C PHE A 90 9.80 13.11 -7.30
N GLU A 91 10.75 13.09 -8.25
CA GLU A 91 11.91 13.98 -8.23
C GLU A 91 11.50 15.45 -7.98
N GLY A 92 12.30 16.15 -7.17
CA GLY A 92 12.07 17.54 -6.74
C GLY A 92 11.09 17.70 -5.57
N VAL A 93 10.32 16.67 -5.22
CA VAL A 93 9.41 16.67 -4.04
C VAL A 93 9.66 15.49 -3.09
N ALA A 94 10.34 14.44 -3.55
CA ALA A 94 10.73 13.31 -2.73
C ALA A 94 11.93 13.63 -1.80
N TYR A 95 12.01 12.91 -0.68
CA TYR A 95 13.21 12.82 0.13
C TYR A 95 14.36 12.23 -0.70
N PRO A 96 15.63 12.69 -0.57
CA PRO A 96 16.70 12.28 -1.47
C PRO A 96 16.96 10.77 -1.54
N GLU A 97 16.65 10.05 -0.47
CA GLU A 97 16.86 8.60 -0.38
C GLU A 97 15.53 7.85 -0.27
N ILE A 98 15.51 6.60 -0.74
CA ILE A 98 14.42 5.67 -0.45
C ILE A 98 14.64 5.15 0.97
N CYS A 99 13.70 5.43 1.86
CA CYS A 99 13.78 5.01 3.25
C CYS A 99 13.42 3.52 3.37
N LEU A 100 13.91 2.89 4.43
CA LEU A 100 13.51 1.54 4.83
C LEU A 100 12.50 1.67 5.98
N ALA A 101 11.54 0.75 6.05
CA ALA A 101 10.38 0.86 6.95
C ALA A 101 10.74 1.04 8.44
N ASP A 102 11.88 0.52 8.88
CA ASP A 102 12.42 0.64 10.24
C ASP A 102 13.12 1.97 10.54
N ALA A 103 13.32 2.81 9.53
CA ALA A 103 14.13 4.03 9.60
C ALA A 103 13.34 5.31 9.30
N VAL A 104 12.02 5.25 9.08
CA VAL A 104 11.24 6.46 8.75
C VAL A 104 11.08 7.34 9.97
N GLU A 105 11.75 8.50 9.95
CA GLU A 105 11.67 9.50 11.00
C GLU A 105 10.78 10.68 10.60
N ASN A 106 10.08 11.26 11.59
CA ASN A 106 9.30 12.50 11.40
C ASN A 106 10.15 13.65 10.82
N ALA A 107 11.46 13.63 11.05
CA ALA A 107 12.41 14.58 10.49
C ALA A 107 12.46 14.57 8.96
N TYR A 108 12.18 13.44 8.30
CA TYR A 108 12.24 13.34 6.85
C TYR A 108 11.10 14.13 6.19
N LEU A 109 9.90 14.10 6.78
CA LEU A 109 8.75 14.89 6.34
C LEU A 109 8.91 16.40 6.59
N GLN A 110 9.92 16.81 7.39
CA GLN A 110 10.32 18.22 7.48
C GLN A 110 11.19 18.66 6.30
N GLN A 111 11.97 17.75 5.74
CA GLN A 111 12.91 18.03 4.65
C GLN A 111 12.23 17.97 3.28
N SER A 112 11.39 16.96 3.06
CA SER A 112 10.69 16.76 1.79
C SER A 112 9.22 16.42 2.00
N PRO A 113 8.33 16.88 1.10
CA PRO A 113 6.91 16.57 1.18
C PRO A 113 6.55 15.10 0.96
N VAL A 114 7.37 14.35 0.24
CA VAL A 114 7.12 12.94 -0.07
C VAL A 114 8.29 12.10 0.43
N VAL A 115 8.00 11.02 1.15
CA VAL A 115 8.98 10.00 1.55
C VAL A 115 8.54 8.68 0.93
N ILE A 116 9.41 8.10 0.09
CA ILE A 116 9.18 6.77 -0.48
C ILE A 116 9.85 5.75 0.43
N VAL A 117 9.11 4.70 0.77
CA VAL A 117 9.55 3.64 1.67
C VAL A 117 9.60 2.32 0.90
N GLY A 118 10.79 1.74 0.83
CA GLY A 118 11.04 0.42 0.25
C GLY A 118 10.96 -0.70 1.28
N ALA A 119 11.15 -1.94 0.80
CA ALA A 119 11.25 -3.13 1.63
C ALA A 119 12.70 -3.53 1.90
N LYS A 120 12.97 -4.09 3.08
CA LYS A 120 14.32 -4.48 3.53
C LYS A 120 14.43 -5.95 3.94
N GLU A 121 13.35 -6.52 4.48
CA GLU A 121 13.39 -7.82 5.18
C GLU A 121 12.35 -8.78 4.62
N THR A 122 12.70 -10.07 4.62
CA THR A 122 11.80 -11.19 4.29
C THR A 122 10.72 -11.35 5.35
N GLY A 123 9.63 -12.06 5.02
CA GLY A 123 8.52 -12.31 5.95
C GLY A 123 7.57 -11.13 6.22
N LYS A 124 7.74 -10.00 5.53
CA LYS A 124 6.82 -8.85 5.57
C LYS A 124 6.17 -8.65 4.21
N SER A 125 4.86 -8.88 4.11
CA SER A 125 4.10 -8.58 2.90
C SER A 125 3.66 -7.13 2.89
N THR A 126 3.75 -6.48 1.74
CA THR A 126 2.84 -5.38 1.39
C THR A 126 1.48 -6.01 1.11
N ASP A 127 0.39 -5.43 1.60
CA ASP A 127 -0.95 -6.04 1.63
C ASP A 127 -1.29 -6.79 0.32
N HIS A 128 -1.40 -8.12 0.40
CA HIS A 128 -1.23 -9.00 -0.76
C HIS A 128 -2.46 -9.08 -1.67
N ASN A 129 -3.52 -8.31 -1.41
CA ASN A 129 -4.65 -8.07 -2.30
C ASN A 129 -5.42 -6.86 -1.75
N ALA A 130 -5.00 -5.66 -2.13
CA ALA A 130 -5.79 -4.46 -1.88
C ALA A 130 -7.09 -4.53 -2.70
N VAL A 131 -8.11 -5.16 -2.13
CA VAL A 131 -9.49 -5.07 -2.59
C VAL A 131 -10.02 -3.68 -2.26
N GLY A 132 -10.91 -3.15 -3.10
CA GLY A 132 -11.42 -1.79 -2.94
C GLY A 132 -12.32 -1.58 -1.71
N TYR A 133 -12.71 -2.67 -1.04
CA TYR A 133 -13.57 -2.73 0.14
C TYR A 133 -13.11 -3.88 1.04
N ILE A 134 -13.38 -3.76 2.33
CA ILE A 134 -13.46 -4.89 3.26
C ILE A 134 -14.85 -5.51 3.12
N TYR A 135 -14.91 -6.83 3.14
CA TYR A 135 -16.14 -7.61 3.02
C TYR A 135 -16.44 -8.36 4.33
N ASP A 136 -17.71 -8.67 4.56
CA ASP A 136 -18.16 -9.47 5.71
C ASP A 136 -17.73 -10.95 5.64
N ALA A 137 -17.34 -11.42 4.46
CA ALA A 137 -16.69 -12.69 4.22
C ALA A 137 -15.71 -12.61 3.04
N ASP A 138 -14.89 -13.65 2.84
CA ASP A 138 -13.95 -13.70 1.72
C ASP A 138 -14.70 -13.77 0.37
N PRO A 139 -14.63 -12.72 -0.48
CA PRO A 139 -15.37 -12.67 -1.73
C PRO A 139 -14.84 -13.65 -2.78
N ASP A 140 -13.61 -14.15 -2.63
CA ASP A 140 -13.06 -15.20 -3.52
C ASP A 140 -13.65 -16.58 -3.17
N MET A 141 -14.15 -16.75 -1.93
CA MET A 141 -14.74 -17.99 -1.43
C MET A 141 -16.27 -17.97 -1.45
N LEU A 142 -16.88 -16.81 -1.14
CA LEU A 142 -18.33 -16.62 -1.01
C LEU A 142 -18.80 -15.50 -1.94
N SER A 143 -19.55 -15.86 -2.98
CA SER A 143 -20.04 -14.92 -3.99
C SER A 143 -21.09 -13.92 -3.47
N ASP A 144 -21.67 -14.18 -2.30
CA ASP A 144 -22.65 -13.33 -1.63
C ASP A 144 -22.03 -12.42 -0.55
N ALA A 145 -20.70 -12.42 -0.41
CA ALA A 145 -19.99 -11.49 0.46
C ALA A 145 -20.37 -10.04 0.14
N GLN A 146 -20.70 -9.26 1.17
CA GLN A 146 -21.15 -7.88 1.03
C GLN A 146 -20.04 -6.91 1.44
N PRO A 147 -19.85 -5.81 0.67
CA PRO A 147 -18.90 -4.78 1.05
C PRO A 147 -19.37 -4.03 2.30
N ILE A 148 -18.40 -3.59 3.10
CA ILE A 148 -18.63 -2.82 4.32
C ILE A 148 -18.10 -1.40 4.11
N ASP A 149 -18.96 -0.39 4.22
CA ASP A 149 -18.55 1.01 4.00
C ASP A 149 -17.80 1.61 5.21
N THR A 150 -18.13 1.17 6.42
CA THR A 150 -17.52 1.65 7.67
C THR A 150 -17.48 0.53 8.69
N LEU A 151 -16.34 0.38 9.35
CA LEU A 151 -16.09 -0.67 10.34
C LEU A 151 -15.17 -0.13 11.43
N SER A 152 -15.42 -0.43 12.70
CA SER A 152 -14.47 -0.02 13.74
C SER A 152 -13.18 -0.83 13.63
N LEU A 153 -12.05 -0.26 14.04
CA LEU A 153 -10.79 -0.98 14.14
C LEU A 153 -10.89 -2.15 15.12
N ASP A 154 -11.74 -2.05 16.15
CA ASP A 154 -12.06 -3.15 17.06
C ASP A 154 -12.70 -4.33 16.33
N ASP A 155 -13.80 -4.08 15.63
CA ASP A 155 -14.52 -5.11 14.89
C ASP A 155 -13.63 -5.72 13.79
N TYR A 156 -12.84 -4.89 13.09
CA TYR A 156 -11.91 -5.37 12.08
C TYR A 156 -10.85 -6.31 12.65
N ILE A 157 -10.26 -5.97 13.81
CA ILE A 157 -9.26 -6.82 14.47
C ILE A 157 -9.86 -8.14 14.94
N GLU A 158 -11.14 -8.15 15.37
CA GLU A 158 -11.85 -9.37 15.72
C GLU A 158 -12.18 -10.26 14.50
N MET A 159 -12.36 -9.66 13.32
CA MET A 159 -12.66 -10.38 12.07
C MET A 159 -11.44 -11.10 11.47
N ILE A 160 -10.23 -10.63 11.72
CA ILE A 160 -9.01 -11.13 11.07
C ILE A 160 -8.21 -12.08 11.98
N PRO A 161 -7.37 -12.96 11.42
CA PRO A 161 -6.46 -13.79 12.22
C PRO A 161 -5.52 -12.95 13.09
N ASP A 162 -5.16 -13.47 14.26
CA ASP A 162 -4.28 -12.77 15.20
C ASP A 162 -2.87 -12.48 14.64
N SER A 163 -2.38 -13.34 13.76
CA SER A 163 -1.05 -13.25 13.16
C SER A 163 -1.10 -13.36 11.64
N PHE A 164 -0.12 -12.71 11.01
CA PHE A 164 0.08 -12.83 9.56
C PHE A 164 0.61 -14.23 9.20
N SER A 165 0.07 -14.80 8.12
CA SER A 165 0.61 -15.99 7.48
C SER A 165 0.81 -15.76 5.97
N PRO A 166 1.85 -16.33 5.33
CA PRO A 166 2.01 -16.27 3.89
C PRO A 166 0.75 -16.75 3.16
N GLY A 167 0.27 -15.99 2.17
CA GLY A 167 -0.98 -16.28 1.44
C GLY A 167 -2.25 -15.72 2.09
N LEU A 168 -2.15 -15.02 3.21
CA LEU A 168 -3.28 -14.31 3.82
C LEU A 168 -3.64 -13.06 2.99
N HIS A 169 -4.85 -13.03 2.45
CA HIS A 169 -5.38 -11.92 1.63
C HIS A 169 -6.19 -10.97 2.51
N LEU A 170 -5.52 -10.03 3.17
CA LEU A 170 -6.17 -8.98 3.95
C LEU A 170 -5.86 -7.61 3.37
N PRO A 171 -6.85 -6.68 3.35
CA PRO A 171 -6.62 -5.29 2.98
C PRO A 171 -5.66 -4.57 3.93
N VAL A 172 -5.71 -4.90 5.23
CA VAL A 172 -4.86 -4.33 6.27
C VAL A 172 -4.36 -5.47 7.17
N GLY A 173 -3.04 -5.68 7.23
CA GLY A 173 -2.48 -6.73 8.08
C GLY A 173 -2.74 -6.52 9.59
N PRO A 174 -2.80 -7.59 10.41
CA PRO A 174 -3.07 -7.47 11.86
C PRO A 174 -2.12 -6.53 12.62
N PRO A 175 -0.79 -6.51 12.37
CA PRO A 175 0.10 -5.56 13.02
C PRO A 175 -0.23 -4.10 12.69
N ALA A 176 -0.63 -3.82 11.45
CA ALA A 176 -0.97 -2.47 11.00
C ALA A 176 -2.29 -2.00 11.61
N ALA A 177 -3.32 -2.86 11.64
CA ALA A 177 -4.60 -2.56 12.26
C ALA A 177 -4.47 -2.26 13.76
N ARG A 178 -3.69 -3.08 14.50
CA ARG A 178 -3.42 -2.86 15.92
C ARG A 178 -2.67 -1.55 16.16
N LEU A 179 -1.63 -1.26 15.36
CA LEU A 179 -0.88 -0.01 15.46
C LEU A 179 -1.76 1.21 15.18
N ALA A 180 -2.62 1.12 14.16
CA ALA A 180 -3.55 2.19 13.82
C ALA A 180 -4.51 2.47 14.97
N LYS A 181 -5.07 1.43 15.59
CA LYS A 181 -5.92 1.54 16.78
C LYS A 181 -5.19 2.18 17.95
N GLU A 182 -3.98 1.70 18.27
CA GLU A 182 -3.16 2.25 19.36
C GLU A 182 -2.76 3.72 19.15
N SER A 183 -2.73 4.15 17.89
CA SER A 183 -2.28 5.49 17.49
C SER A 183 -3.42 6.44 17.10
N ASP A 184 -4.69 6.01 17.23
CA ASP A 184 -5.87 6.79 16.82
C ASP A 184 -5.79 7.22 15.34
N ILE A 185 -5.39 6.29 14.47
CA ILE A 185 -5.23 6.50 13.03
C ILE A 185 -6.38 5.80 12.28
N GLU A 186 -7.17 6.59 11.56
CA GLU A 186 -8.15 6.06 10.61
C GLU A 186 -7.47 5.46 9.37
N ILE A 187 -8.05 4.39 8.82
CA ILE A 187 -7.57 3.77 7.57
C ILE A 187 -8.68 3.78 6.53
N ALA A 188 -8.42 4.37 5.37
CA ALA A 188 -9.30 4.25 4.20
C ALA A 188 -8.78 3.15 3.27
N VAL A 189 -9.60 2.12 3.04
CA VAL A 189 -9.36 1.07 2.05
C VAL A 189 -10.15 1.44 0.80
N VAL A 190 -9.47 1.65 -0.33
CA VAL A 190 -10.09 2.04 -1.61
C VAL A 190 -9.44 1.30 -2.78
N ALA A 191 -10.20 1.13 -3.86
CA ALA A 191 -9.64 0.59 -5.10
C ALA A 191 -8.57 1.54 -5.68
N GLY A 192 -7.64 0.99 -6.46
CA GLY A 192 -6.54 1.69 -7.11
C GLY A 192 -6.94 2.62 -8.25
N GLU A 193 -7.98 3.42 -8.06
CA GLU A 193 -8.47 4.41 -9.00
C GLU A 193 -8.15 5.81 -8.47
N ILE A 194 -7.53 6.65 -9.31
CA ILE A 194 -7.06 7.97 -8.86
C ILE A 194 -8.19 8.84 -8.30
N GLN A 195 -9.39 8.74 -8.87
CA GLN A 195 -10.55 9.51 -8.41
C GLN A 195 -10.94 9.16 -6.97
N ARG A 196 -10.82 7.89 -6.57
CA ARG A 196 -11.13 7.44 -5.21
C ARG A 196 -10.10 7.95 -4.22
N ILE A 197 -8.82 7.88 -4.58
CA ILE A 197 -7.73 8.46 -3.78
C ILE A 197 -7.96 9.97 -3.57
N GLN A 198 -8.34 10.69 -4.62
CA GLN A 198 -8.68 12.12 -4.52
C GLN A 198 -9.88 12.39 -3.61
N ASN A 199 -10.91 11.54 -3.63
CA ASN A 199 -12.08 11.68 -2.78
C ASN A 199 -11.69 11.51 -1.30
N VAL A 200 -10.86 10.51 -0.98
CA VAL A 200 -10.30 10.31 0.38
C VAL A 200 -9.52 11.54 0.83
N LEU A 201 -8.55 12.00 0.03
CA LEU A 201 -7.68 13.14 0.40
C LEU A 201 -8.42 14.46 0.59
N SER A 202 -9.55 14.64 -0.12
CA SER A 202 -10.41 15.82 -0.01
C SER A 202 -11.49 15.71 1.07
N ALA A 203 -11.49 14.64 1.87
CA ALA A 203 -12.52 14.34 2.88
C ALA A 203 -13.95 14.39 2.30
N ARG A 204 -14.10 13.93 1.05
CA ARG A 204 -15.41 13.70 0.41
C ARG A 204 -15.85 12.26 0.65
N SER A 205 -17.13 11.98 0.39
CA SER A 205 -17.60 10.60 0.28
C SER A 205 -16.77 9.84 -0.76
N PHE A 206 -16.37 8.61 -0.43
CA PHE A 206 -15.56 7.78 -1.29
C PHE A 206 -16.12 6.34 -1.33
N ASP A 207 -15.86 5.67 -2.44
CA ASP A 207 -16.23 4.27 -2.66
C ASP A 207 -15.14 3.35 -2.09
N GLY A 208 -15.32 2.90 -0.85
CA GLY A 208 -14.43 2.01 -0.13
C GLY A 208 -14.85 1.80 1.32
N THR A 209 -13.94 1.31 2.15
CA THR A 209 -14.17 1.11 3.59
C THR A 209 -13.38 2.11 4.41
N LEU A 210 -14.03 2.75 5.39
CA LEU A 210 -13.37 3.49 6.46
C LEU A 210 -13.22 2.62 7.72
N LEU A 211 -12.00 2.48 8.22
CA LEU A 211 -11.69 1.93 9.54
C LEU A 211 -11.44 3.08 10.53
N ASN A 212 -12.17 3.09 11.66
CA ASN A 212 -12.09 4.14 12.69
C ASN A 212 -12.18 3.63 14.13
#